data_AF-A0A8J2XLH8-F1
#
_entry.id   AF-A0A8J2XLH8-F1
#
_cell.length_a   1.000
_cell.length_b   1.000
_cell.length_c   1.000
_cell.angle_alpha   90.00
_cell.angle_beta   90.00
_cell.angle_gamma   90.00
#
_symmetry.space_group_name_H-M   'P 1'
#
loop_
_entity.id
_entity.type
_entity.pdbx_description
1 polymer ?
#
loop_
_entity_poly.entity_id
_entity_poly.type
_entity_poly.pdbx_seq_one_letter_code
_entity_poly.pdbx_strand_id
1 'polypeptide(L)'
;METSRDRAAILPHRQHRPLGPAVVLEALTELFLPRDCCGCGAASCTLCEDCLPAFTAAPGLIPAPRYARVPVWSALPYGGAVRHAVLAYKNGGRHDLHALLSLVLAGVIARAAEDLHEQHGLDLGRTVLIVPVPGSGRAVRERGTDLVRELAIRAAAELPELRLEPVALLQAGRRRTQAGLGARERRANLHGTMRLRRAAASRLRGGTVLLIDDVVTTGATLAETGRVCRAAGAAVAGACTLAYRQERGSEAQQALAGETFPGEF
;
A
#
# COMPACT_ATOMS: atom_id res chain seq x y z
N MET A 1 -39.97 -33.46 -29.76
CA MET A 1 -40.19 -32.99 -28.37
C MET A 1 -39.28 -33.82 -27.46
N GLU A 2 -37.98 -33.55 -27.46
CA GLU A 2 -37.24 -32.52 -26.70
C GLU A 2 -36.76 -32.99 -25.32
N THR A 3 -35.61 -32.42 -24.93
CA THR A 3 -34.82 -32.54 -23.69
C THR A 3 -33.78 -33.69 -23.71
N SER A 4 -32.47 -33.47 -23.89
CA SER A 4 -31.48 -32.49 -23.38
C SER A 4 -31.09 -32.71 -21.91
N ARG A 5 -29.77 -32.64 -21.65
CA ARG A 5 -29.02 -32.75 -20.37
C ARG A 5 -28.56 -34.19 -20.03
N ASP A 6 -27.32 -34.51 -19.67
CA ASP A 6 -26.18 -33.74 -19.16
C ASP A 6 -24.86 -34.41 -19.62
N ARG A 7 -23.94 -33.64 -20.20
CA ARG A 7 -22.53 -34.01 -20.33
C ARG A 7 -21.74 -33.17 -19.33
N ALA A 8 -21.61 -33.66 -18.10
CA ALA A 8 -20.66 -33.11 -17.13
C ALA A 8 -19.23 -33.47 -17.58
N ALA A 9 -18.45 -32.47 -17.96
CA ALA A 9 -17.04 -32.62 -18.27
C ALA A 9 -16.26 -32.95 -16.97
N ILE A 10 -15.68 -34.14 -16.92
CA ILE A 10 -14.79 -34.58 -15.85
C ILE A 10 -13.49 -33.77 -15.95
N LEU A 11 -13.25 -32.88 -14.99
CA LEU A 11 -11.96 -32.17 -14.83
C LEU A 11 -10.87 -33.16 -14.40
N PRO A 12 -9.64 -33.05 -14.92
CA PRO A 12 -8.56 -33.97 -14.58
C PRO A 12 -8.16 -33.83 -13.09
N HIS A 13 -8.03 -34.98 -12.42
CA HIS A 13 -7.50 -35.10 -11.06
C HIS A 13 -6.13 -34.40 -10.96
N ARG A 14 -6.07 -33.30 -10.19
CA ARG A 14 -4.81 -32.68 -9.80
C ARG A 14 -4.01 -33.67 -8.95
N GLN A 15 -2.86 -34.10 -9.47
CA GLN A 15 -1.92 -34.90 -8.71
C GLN A 15 -1.37 -34.07 -7.54
N HIS A 16 -1.69 -34.47 -6.31
CA HIS A 16 -1.15 -33.85 -5.11
C HIS A 16 0.35 -34.16 -5.00
N ARG A 17 1.20 -33.14 -5.15
CA ARG A 17 2.62 -33.25 -4.79
C ARG A 17 2.72 -33.34 -3.26
N PRO A 18 3.59 -34.22 -2.71
CA PRO A 18 3.80 -34.29 -1.27
C PRO A 18 4.37 -32.96 -0.76
N LEU A 19 3.79 -32.45 0.33
CA LEU A 19 4.25 -31.23 1.00
C LEU A 19 5.65 -31.47 1.57
N GLY A 20 6.59 -30.59 1.27
CA GLY A 20 7.94 -30.66 1.83
C GLY A 20 7.93 -30.46 3.36
N PRO A 21 8.94 -30.95 4.09
CA PRO A 21 8.98 -30.89 5.55
C PRO A 21 8.90 -29.47 6.12
N ALA A 22 9.33 -28.46 5.37
CA ALA A 22 9.18 -27.05 5.76
C ALA A 22 7.71 -26.57 5.74
N VAL A 23 6.94 -27.01 4.75
CA VAL A 23 5.51 -26.67 4.63
C VAL A 23 4.69 -27.39 5.69
N VAL A 24 5.08 -28.62 6.04
CA VAL A 24 4.48 -29.38 7.15
C VAL A 24 4.81 -28.70 8.49
N LEU A 25 6.05 -28.26 8.70
CA LEU A 25 6.43 -27.55 9.93
C LEU A 25 5.70 -26.21 10.08
N GLU A 26 5.55 -25.46 8.99
CA GLU A 26 4.81 -24.19 8.95
C GLU A 26 3.31 -24.41 9.26
N ALA A 27 2.69 -25.41 8.62
CA ALA A 27 1.32 -25.82 8.90
C ALA A 27 1.12 -26.32 10.35
N LEU A 28 2.10 -27.01 10.92
CA LEU A 28 2.06 -27.43 12.32
C LEU A 28 2.23 -26.24 13.28
N THR A 29 3.08 -25.25 12.97
CA THR A 29 3.14 -24.01 13.77
C THR A 29 1.85 -23.20 13.70
N GLU A 30 1.13 -23.21 12.57
CA GLU A 30 -0.20 -22.62 12.46
C GLU A 30 -1.27 -23.37 13.27
N LEU A 31 -1.08 -24.67 13.47
CA LEU A 31 -1.99 -25.54 14.24
C LEU A 31 -1.76 -25.46 15.76
N PHE A 32 -0.53 -25.16 16.20
CA PHE A 32 -0.15 -25.14 17.62
C PHE A 32 -0.01 -23.73 18.24
N LEU A 33 0.09 -22.66 17.45
CA LEU A 33 -0.06 -21.28 17.94
C LEU A 33 -1.39 -20.69 17.45
N PRO A 34 -2.44 -20.62 18.28
CA PRO A 34 -3.63 -19.84 17.91
C PRO A 34 -3.17 -18.42 17.56
N ARG A 35 -3.36 -18.00 16.31
CA ARG A 35 -2.99 -16.65 15.88
C ARG A 35 -3.81 -15.66 16.71
N ASP A 36 -3.15 -14.69 17.34
CA ASP A 36 -3.85 -13.61 18.03
C ASP A 36 -4.44 -12.63 17.01
N CYS A 37 -5.60 -12.08 17.31
CA CYS A 37 -6.26 -11.05 16.49
C CYS A 37 -5.29 -9.89 16.28
N CYS A 38 -5.06 -9.52 15.02
CA CYS A 38 -4.13 -8.45 14.68
C CYS A 38 -4.54 -7.07 15.20
N GLY A 39 -5.82 -6.91 15.55
CA GLY A 39 -6.38 -5.68 16.10
C GLY A 39 -6.29 -5.58 17.62
N CYS A 40 -6.85 -6.55 18.34
CA CYS A 40 -6.99 -6.52 19.80
C CYS A 40 -6.11 -7.52 20.56
N GLY A 41 -5.51 -8.49 19.88
CA GLY A 41 -4.68 -9.54 20.49
C GLY A 41 -5.46 -10.73 21.08
N ALA A 42 -6.78 -10.81 20.86
CA ALA A 42 -7.57 -11.97 21.30
C ALA A 42 -7.13 -13.27 20.59
N ALA A 43 -7.03 -14.38 21.32
CA ALA A 43 -6.53 -15.63 20.76
C ALA A 43 -7.44 -16.22 19.66
N SER A 44 -6.85 -17.12 18.86
CA SER A 44 -7.54 -18.08 17.98
C SER A 44 -8.13 -17.54 16.66
N CYS A 45 -7.79 -16.31 16.24
CA CYS A 45 -8.18 -15.77 14.94
C CYS A 45 -7.22 -14.69 14.43
N THR A 46 -7.10 -14.54 13.11
CA THR A 46 -6.27 -13.47 12.52
C THR A 46 -6.92 -12.08 12.70
N LEU A 47 -8.25 -12.01 12.62
CA LEU A 47 -9.05 -10.81 12.84
C LEU A 47 -10.40 -11.23 13.45
N CYS A 48 -10.72 -10.77 14.66
CA CYS A 48 -11.98 -11.10 15.30
C CYS A 48 -13.14 -10.25 14.77
N GLU A 49 -14.37 -10.71 15.02
CA GLU A 49 -15.60 -10.02 14.62
C GLU A 49 -15.67 -8.59 15.17
N ASP A 50 -15.18 -8.36 16.39
CA ASP A 50 -15.15 -7.00 16.99
C ASP A 50 -14.18 -6.05 16.28
N CYS A 51 -13.09 -6.58 15.72
CA CYS A 51 -12.07 -5.79 15.02
C CYS A 51 -12.37 -5.63 13.53
N LEU A 52 -13.15 -6.54 12.94
CA LEU A 52 -13.50 -6.54 11.52
C LEU A 52 -14.06 -5.19 11.02
N PRO A 53 -14.98 -4.50 11.74
CA PRO A 53 -15.51 -3.20 11.31
C PRO A 53 -14.45 -2.13 11.06
N ALA A 54 -13.29 -2.20 11.74
CA ALA A 54 -12.20 -1.25 11.54
C ALA A 54 -11.47 -1.43 10.19
N PHE A 55 -11.69 -2.56 9.50
CA PHE A 55 -11.07 -2.91 8.21
C PHE A 55 -12.05 -2.89 7.04
N THR A 56 -13.34 -2.60 7.27
CA THR A 56 -14.38 -2.58 6.24
C THR A 56 -14.75 -1.16 5.79
N ALA A 57 -13.96 -0.16 6.17
CA ALA A 57 -14.17 1.21 5.69
C ALA A 57 -13.99 1.27 4.17
N ALA A 58 -14.92 1.96 3.50
CA ALA A 58 -14.85 2.13 2.05
C ALA A 58 -13.60 2.97 1.70
N PRO A 59 -12.78 2.51 0.73
CA PRO A 59 -11.71 3.32 0.18
C PRO A 59 -12.22 4.64 -0.38
N GLY A 60 -11.44 5.71 -0.22
CA GLY A 60 -11.79 7.01 -0.76
C GLY A 60 -10.62 7.98 -0.80
N LEU A 61 -10.84 9.09 -1.51
CA LEU A 61 -9.92 10.21 -1.51
C LEU A 61 -9.88 10.85 -0.12
N ILE A 62 -8.68 10.97 0.47
CA ILE A 62 -8.53 11.63 1.77
C ILE A 62 -8.18 13.11 1.60
N PRO A 63 -8.61 14.00 2.54
CA PRO A 63 -8.25 15.40 2.51
C PRO A 63 -6.73 15.60 2.43
N ALA A 64 -6.31 16.40 1.46
CA ALA A 64 -4.93 16.56 0.97
C ALA A 64 -3.88 16.54 2.10
N PRO A 65 -3.15 15.41 2.29
CA PRO A 65 -2.08 15.35 3.28
C PRO A 65 -1.09 16.45 2.98
N ARG A 66 -0.74 17.25 4.00
CA ARG A 66 -0.03 18.53 3.88
C ARG A 66 1.08 18.60 2.83
N TYR A 67 1.81 17.50 2.61
CA TYR A 67 2.93 17.46 1.69
C TYR A 67 2.76 16.59 0.44
N ALA A 68 1.71 15.76 0.32
CA ALA A 68 1.65 14.74 -0.73
C ALA A 68 1.72 15.30 -2.16
N ARG A 69 1.22 16.53 -2.42
CA ARG A 69 1.22 17.20 -3.74
C ARG A 69 0.66 16.32 -4.88
N VAL A 70 -0.14 15.31 -4.55
CA VAL A 70 -0.89 14.41 -5.42
C VAL A 70 -2.17 14.01 -4.68
N PRO A 71 -3.24 13.63 -5.38
CA PRO A 71 -4.38 13.01 -4.73
C PRO A 71 -3.95 11.70 -4.04
N VAL A 72 -4.52 11.44 -2.86
CA VAL A 72 -4.21 10.28 -2.04
C VAL A 72 -5.50 9.54 -1.73
N TRP A 73 -5.54 8.26 -2.10
CA TRP A 73 -6.61 7.35 -1.72
C TRP A 73 -6.18 6.49 -0.54
N SER A 74 -7.11 6.29 0.39
CA SER A 74 -6.90 5.40 1.53
C SER A 74 -8.21 4.79 2.00
N ALA A 75 -8.13 3.68 2.73
CA ALA A 75 -9.30 3.01 3.28
C ALA A 75 -9.46 3.25 4.78
N LEU A 76 -8.38 3.06 5.55
CA LEU A 76 -8.51 2.82 6.99
C LEU A 76 -8.09 4.03 7.83
N PRO A 77 -8.91 4.53 8.76
CA PRO A 77 -8.46 5.47 9.76
C PRO A 77 -7.35 4.85 10.62
N TYR A 78 -6.19 5.52 10.70
CA TYR A 78 -5.04 5.00 11.43
C TYR A 78 -5.20 5.19 12.94
N GLY A 79 -5.71 4.15 13.60
CA GLY A 79 -5.91 4.08 15.05
C GLY A 79 -6.29 2.65 15.48
N GLY A 80 -6.42 2.43 16.80
CA GLY A 80 -6.92 1.18 17.38
C GLY A 80 -6.38 -0.09 16.71
N ALA A 81 -7.31 -0.95 16.27
CA ALA A 81 -7.02 -2.23 15.61
C ALA A 81 -6.16 -2.09 14.34
N VAL A 82 -6.43 -1.08 13.49
CA VAL A 82 -5.68 -0.83 12.26
C VAL A 82 -4.22 -0.50 12.58
N ARG A 83 -3.98 0.35 13.58
CA ARG A 83 -2.63 0.70 14.03
C ARG A 83 -1.88 -0.54 14.50
N HIS A 84 -2.52 -1.39 15.30
CA HIS A 84 -1.89 -2.62 15.80
C HIS A 84 -1.55 -3.58 14.66
N ALA A 85 -2.48 -3.83 13.73
CA ALA A 85 -2.24 -4.71 12.59
C ALA A 85 -1.10 -4.22 11.70
N VAL A 86 -1.09 -2.93 11.36
CA VAL A 86 -0.01 -2.34 10.54
C VAL A 86 1.35 -2.41 11.24
N LEU A 87 1.41 -2.18 12.56
CA LEU A 87 2.65 -2.31 13.31
C LEU A 87 3.14 -3.75 13.41
N ALA A 88 2.23 -4.69 13.68
CA ALA A 88 2.53 -6.12 13.73
C ALA A 88 3.04 -6.64 12.38
N TYR A 89 2.44 -6.15 11.30
CA TYR A 89 2.89 -6.41 9.94
C TYR A 89 4.28 -5.79 9.67
N LYS A 90 4.47 -4.49 9.96
CA LYS A 90 5.74 -3.76 9.76
C LYS A 90 6.93 -4.35 10.50
N ASN A 91 6.68 -4.89 11.69
CA ASN A 91 7.71 -5.49 12.52
C ASN A 91 8.10 -6.90 12.06
N GLY A 92 7.49 -7.41 10.98
CA GLY A 92 7.89 -8.65 10.31
C GLY A 92 7.38 -9.94 10.96
N GLY A 93 6.51 -9.85 11.96
CA GLY A 93 6.03 -11.01 12.72
C GLY A 93 4.73 -11.64 12.22
N ARG A 94 4.03 -11.02 11.25
CA ARG A 94 2.64 -11.37 10.89
C ARG A 94 2.40 -11.42 9.37
N HIS A 95 3.07 -12.34 8.69
CA HIS A 95 2.89 -12.55 7.24
C HIS A 95 1.47 -13.05 6.87
N ASP A 96 0.72 -13.61 7.80
CA ASP A 96 -0.71 -13.92 7.64
C ASP A 96 -1.56 -12.72 7.25
N LEU A 97 -1.13 -11.51 7.60
CA LEU A 97 -1.84 -10.28 7.25
C LEU A 97 -1.66 -9.87 5.80
N HIS A 98 -0.78 -10.52 5.04
CA HIS A 98 -0.59 -10.21 3.62
C HIS A 98 -1.89 -10.29 2.84
N ALA A 99 -2.68 -11.35 3.02
CA ALA A 99 -3.93 -11.54 2.27
C ALA A 99 -4.97 -10.44 2.61
N LEU A 100 -5.18 -10.18 3.91
CA LEU A 100 -6.10 -9.14 4.36
C LEU A 100 -5.68 -7.75 3.85
N LEU A 101 -4.42 -7.37 4.08
CA LEU A 101 -3.94 -6.04 3.74
C LEU A 101 -3.81 -5.83 2.23
N SER A 102 -3.48 -6.87 1.44
CA SER A 102 -3.45 -6.75 -0.02
C SER A 102 -4.84 -6.55 -0.61
N LEU A 103 -5.87 -7.20 -0.06
CA LEU A 103 -7.27 -6.98 -0.47
C LEU A 103 -7.73 -5.56 -0.16
N VAL A 104 -7.40 -5.04 1.02
CA VAL A 104 -7.67 -3.64 1.36
C VAL A 104 -6.97 -2.70 0.37
N LEU A 105 -5.69 -2.92 0.10
CA LEU A 105 -4.94 -2.10 -0.86
C LEU A 105 -5.50 -2.20 -2.28
N ALA A 106 -5.92 -3.39 -2.72
CA ALA A 106 -6.56 -3.60 -4.01
C ALA A 106 -7.83 -2.75 -4.12
N GLY A 107 -8.69 -2.76 -3.10
CA GLY A 107 -9.88 -1.88 -3.06
C GLY A 107 -9.53 -0.40 -3.18
N VAL A 108 -8.44 0.06 -2.55
CA VAL A 108 -7.96 1.45 -2.70
C VAL A 108 -7.49 1.75 -4.11
N ILE A 109 -6.73 0.84 -4.74
CA ILE A 109 -6.23 1.00 -6.10
C ILE A 109 -7.39 1.01 -7.10
N ALA A 110 -8.36 0.10 -6.95
CA ALA A 110 -9.55 0.05 -7.78
C ALA A 110 -10.35 1.36 -7.70
N ARG A 111 -10.56 1.88 -6.48
CA ARG A 111 -11.25 3.17 -6.33
C ARG A 111 -10.48 4.33 -6.95
N ALA A 112 -9.15 4.37 -6.77
CA ALA A 112 -8.31 5.39 -7.39
C ALA A 112 -8.37 5.31 -8.93
N ALA A 113 -8.39 4.10 -9.47
CA ALA A 113 -8.54 3.86 -10.90
C ALA A 113 -9.87 4.40 -11.46
N GLU A 114 -10.99 4.09 -10.79
CA GLU A 114 -12.31 4.62 -11.13
C GLU A 114 -12.31 6.16 -11.14
N ASP A 115 -11.86 6.79 -10.05
CA ASP A 115 -11.84 8.25 -9.91
C ASP A 115 -10.97 8.92 -10.99
N LEU A 116 -9.79 8.35 -11.29
CA LEU A 116 -8.90 8.88 -12.32
C LEU A 116 -9.48 8.73 -13.73
N HIS A 117 -10.20 7.64 -13.99
CA HIS A 117 -10.88 7.43 -15.26
C HIS A 117 -11.99 8.47 -15.46
N GLU A 118 -12.85 8.66 -14.46
CA GLU A 118 -13.97 9.61 -14.49
C GLU A 118 -13.52 11.06 -14.62
N GLN A 119 -12.50 11.48 -13.85
CA GLN A 119 -12.10 12.89 -13.76
C GLN A 119 -11.20 13.36 -14.90
N HIS A 120 -10.37 12.46 -15.43
CA HIS A 120 -9.29 12.83 -16.36
C HIS A 120 -9.36 12.10 -17.70
N GLY A 121 -10.35 11.22 -17.89
CA GLY A 121 -10.43 10.38 -19.09
C GLY A 121 -9.18 9.51 -19.26
N LEU A 122 -8.47 9.23 -18.16
CA LEU A 122 -7.29 8.39 -18.18
C LEU A 122 -7.72 6.98 -18.57
N ASP A 123 -7.35 6.57 -19.78
CA ASP A 123 -7.55 5.21 -20.26
C ASP A 123 -6.55 4.29 -19.55
N LEU A 124 -7.03 3.62 -18.51
CA LEU A 124 -6.31 2.58 -17.78
C LEU A 124 -6.12 1.30 -18.60
N GLY A 125 -6.56 1.27 -19.88
CA GLY A 125 -6.17 0.25 -20.85
C GLY A 125 -4.67 0.23 -21.16
N ARG A 126 -3.92 1.24 -20.73
CA ARG A 126 -2.45 1.25 -20.72
C ARG A 126 -1.89 0.81 -19.38
N THR A 127 -0.72 0.17 -19.40
CA THR A 127 -0.03 -0.27 -18.19
C THR A 127 0.21 0.89 -17.22
N VAL A 128 -0.28 0.76 -16.00
CA VAL A 128 -0.02 1.71 -14.90
C VAL A 128 1.10 1.18 -14.04
N LEU A 129 2.12 2.00 -13.80
CA LEU A 129 3.24 1.63 -12.96
C LEU A 129 2.87 1.86 -11.49
N ILE A 130 2.92 0.80 -10.70
CA ILE A 130 2.72 0.86 -9.27
C ILE A 130 4.08 0.90 -8.59
N VAL A 131 4.41 2.03 -7.97
CA VAL A 131 5.72 2.27 -7.37
C VAL A 131 5.62 2.22 -5.85
N PRO A 132 6.06 1.12 -5.20
CA PRO A 132 6.10 1.05 -3.75
C PRO A 132 7.14 2.03 -3.19
N VAL A 133 6.72 2.76 -2.16
CA VAL A 133 7.59 3.61 -1.35
C VAL A 133 8.57 2.70 -0.60
N PRO A 134 9.88 2.89 -0.75
CA PRO A 134 10.84 1.99 -0.15
C PRO A 134 10.86 2.15 1.37
N GLY A 135 10.80 1.01 2.06
CA GLY A 135 11.15 0.94 3.47
C GLY A 135 12.58 1.46 3.71
N SER A 136 12.88 1.90 4.94
CA SER A 136 14.26 2.26 5.26
C SER A 136 15.20 1.06 5.08
N GLY A 137 16.39 1.25 4.49
CA GLY A 137 17.27 0.13 4.14
C GLY A 137 17.72 -0.74 5.32
N ARG A 138 17.73 -0.20 6.55
CA ARG A 138 17.95 -0.97 7.78
C ARG A 138 16.80 -1.93 8.04
N ALA A 139 15.58 -1.41 7.93
CA ALA A 139 14.36 -2.14 8.16
C ALA A 139 14.10 -3.24 7.11
N VAL A 140 14.50 -3.03 5.84
CA VAL A 140 14.46 -4.07 4.79
C VAL A 140 15.53 -5.15 5.03
N ARG A 141 16.75 -4.77 5.45
CA ARG A 141 17.83 -5.73 5.76
C ARG A 141 17.55 -6.58 6.99
N GLU A 142 16.98 -5.98 8.03
CA GLU A 142 16.60 -6.69 9.27
C GLU A 142 15.45 -7.68 9.04
N ARG A 143 14.58 -7.42 8.05
CA ARG A 143 13.39 -8.25 7.78
C ARG A 143 13.49 -9.16 6.56
N GLY A 144 14.53 -9.02 5.74
CA GLY A 144 14.68 -9.79 4.49
C GLY A 144 13.66 -9.47 3.38
N THR A 145 12.65 -8.62 3.63
CA THR A 145 11.61 -8.27 2.65
C THR A 145 11.16 -6.81 2.73
N ASP A 146 10.71 -6.27 1.60
CA ASP A 146 10.08 -4.96 1.47
C ASP A 146 8.55 -5.13 1.48
N LEU A 147 7.94 -4.96 2.65
CA LEU A 147 6.54 -5.27 2.87
C LEU A 147 5.58 -4.47 1.98
N VAL A 148 5.88 -3.20 1.72
CA VAL A 148 5.04 -2.36 0.83
C VAL A 148 5.12 -2.87 -0.61
N ARG A 149 6.30 -3.34 -1.04
CA ARG A 149 6.45 -4.00 -2.34
C ARG A 149 5.63 -5.28 -2.43
N GLU A 150 5.66 -6.13 -1.40
CA GLU A 150 4.87 -7.37 -1.41
C GLU A 150 3.37 -7.10 -1.42
N LEU A 151 2.90 -6.11 -0.66
CA LEU A 151 1.51 -5.66 -0.73
C LEU A 151 1.14 -5.18 -2.14
N ALA A 152 1.98 -4.36 -2.76
CA ALA A 152 1.74 -3.85 -4.10
C ALA A 152 1.66 -4.97 -5.15
N ILE A 153 2.53 -5.98 -5.06
CA ILE A 153 2.52 -7.14 -5.98
C ILE A 153 1.22 -7.94 -5.81
N ARG A 154 0.84 -8.24 -4.57
CA ARG A 154 -0.38 -9.01 -4.30
C ARG A 154 -1.64 -8.23 -4.69
N ALA A 155 -1.72 -6.95 -4.33
CA ALA A 155 -2.86 -6.11 -4.69
C ALA A 155 -3.02 -5.97 -6.22
N ALA A 156 -1.91 -5.88 -6.96
CA ALA A 156 -1.96 -5.89 -8.42
C ALA A 156 -2.48 -7.21 -9.00
N ALA A 157 -2.18 -8.34 -8.37
CA ALA A 157 -2.66 -9.65 -8.79
C ALA A 157 -4.18 -9.84 -8.56
N GLU A 158 -4.76 -9.12 -7.61
CA GLU A 158 -6.22 -9.10 -7.37
C GLU A 158 -6.99 -8.26 -8.41
N LEU A 159 -6.29 -7.48 -9.26
CA LEU A 159 -6.87 -6.52 -10.22
C LEU A 159 -6.31 -6.74 -11.65
N PRO A 160 -6.48 -7.94 -12.23
CA PRO A 160 -5.92 -8.27 -13.56
C PRO A 160 -6.42 -7.36 -14.69
N GLU A 161 -7.58 -6.74 -14.54
CA GLU A 161 -8.20 -5.82 -15.49
C GLU A 161 -7.49 -4.47 -15.61
N LEU A 162 -6.78 -4.02 -14.56
CA LEU A 162 -6.16 -2.69 -14.50
C LEU A 162 -4.72 -2.62 -15.06
N ARG A 163 -4.18 -3.72 -15.60
CA ARG A 163 -2.82 -3.81 -16.19
C ARG A 163 -1.74 -3.14 -15.33
N LEU A 164 -1.70 -3.50 -14.05
CA LEU A 164 -0.82 -2.90 -13.06
C LEU A 164 0.57 -3.56 -13.10
N GLU A 165 1.62 -2.75 -13.16
CA GLU A 165 3.01 -3.22 -13.13
C GLU A 165 3.74 -2.73 -11.87
N PRO A 166 3.98 -3.59 -10.88
CA PRO A 166 4.77 -3.23 -9.69
C PRO A 166 6.25 -2.98 -10.05
N VAL A 167 6.77 -1.78 -9.75
CA VAL A 167 8.16 -1.42 -10.06
C VAL A 167 8.91 -0.88 -8.84
N ALA A 168 9.73 -1.74 -8.22
CA ALA A 168 10.55 -1.41 -7.06
C ALA A 168 11.87 -0.72 -7.44
N LEU A 169 11.76 0.55 -7.82
CA LEU A 169 12.82 1.32 -8.47
C LEU A 169 13.54 2.31 -7.56
N LEU A 170 13.05 2.48 -6.34
CA LEU A 170 13.55 3.47 -5.40
C LEU A 170 14.37 2.81 -4.29
N GLN A 171 15.34 3.56 -3.79
CA GLN A 171 16.10 3.21 -2.59
C GLN A 171 16.07 4.39 -1.63
N ALA A 172 15.78 4.09 -0.37
CA ALA A 172 15.94 5.04 0.71
C ALA A 172 17.43 5.16 1.09
N GLY A 173 17.97 6.37 1.03
CA GLY A 173 19.28 6.74 1.54
C GLY A 173 19.34 6.73 3.08
N ARG A 174 20.53 7.00 3.63
CA ARG A 174 20.70 7.11 5.09
C ARG A 174 19.89 8.31 5.61
N ARG A 175 19.02 8.05 6.59
CA ARG A 175 18.25 9.07 7.32
C ARG A 175 18.96 9.39 8.63
N ARG A 176 18.98 10.67 9.05
CA ARG A 176 19.34 11.03 10.44
C ARG A 176 18.18 10.61 11.35
N THR A 177 18.48 10.15 12.57
CA THR A 177 17.53 9.58 13.53
C THR A 177 16.38 10.58 13.82
N GLN A 178 15.13 10.11 13.77
CA GLN A 178 13.92 10.95 13.79
C GLN A 178 13.40 11.31 15.19
N ALA A 179 14.16 11.06 16.26
CA ALA A 179 13.73 11.42 17.62
C ALA A 179 13.74 12.94 17.78
N GLY A 180 12.60 13.53 18.17
CA GLY A 180 12.50 14.95 18.54
C GLY A 180 12.22 15.96 17.42
N LEU A 181 12.10 15.54 16.15
CA LEU A 181 11.93 16.47 15.02
C LEU A 181 10.47 16.80 14.70
N GLY A 182 10.18 18.09 14.47
CA GLY A 182 8.88 18.60 14.02
C GLY A 182 8.57 18.26 12.55
N ALA A 183 7.33 18.47 12.09
CA ALA A 183 6.89 18.10 10.73
C ALA A 183 7.74 18.74 9.61
N ARG A 184 8.17 19.99 9.80
CA ARG A 184 9.03 20.73 8.85
C ARG A 184 10.45 20.17 8.77
N GLU A 185 11.01 19.77 9.90
CA GLU A 185 12.36 19.15 9.97
C GLU A 185 12.35 17.72 9.46
N ARG A 186 11.26 16.96 9.68
CA ARG A 186 11.05 15.65 9.06
C ARG A 186 11.02 15.76 7.54
N ARG A 187 10.41 16.82 6.98
CA ARG A 187 10.40 17.10 5.53
C ARG A 187 11.80 17.44 5.02
N ALA A 188 12.52 18.35 5.69
CA ALA A 188 13.89 18.71 5.31
C ALA A 188 14.83 17.49 5.33
N ASN A 189 14.65 16.59 6.30
CA ASN A 189 15.43 15.35 6.40
C ASN A 189 15.01 14.24 5.43
N LEU A 190 13.87 14.36 4.75
CA LEU A 190 13.44 13.40 3.72
C LEU A 190 13.86 13.85 2.31
N HIS A 191 13.94 15.16 2.06
CA HIS A 191 14.33 15.68 0.76
C HIS A 191 15.75 15.22 0.37
N GLY A 192 15.89 14.64 -0.83
CA GLY A 192 17.16 14.12 -1.35
C GLY A 192 17.56 12.75 -0.80
N THR A 193 16.73 12.14 0.05
CA THR A 193 17.00 10.81 0.60
C THR A 193 16.53 9.68 -0.32
N MET A 194 15.55 9.90 -1.19
CA MET A 194 15.11 8.88 -2.14
C MET A 194 15.93 8.97 -3.43
N ARG A 195 16.38 7.83 -3.94
CA ARG A 195 17.14 7.75 -5.19
C ARG A 195 16.60 6.63 -6.07
N LEU A 196 16.65 6.85 -7.38
CA LEU A 196 16.41 5.80 -8.37
C LEU A 196 17.57 4.83 -8.40
N ARG A 197 17.25 3.55 -8.54
CA ARG A 197 18.22 2.52 -8.91
C ARG A 197 18.72 2.82 -10.34
N ARG A 198 19.99 2.55 -10.65
CA ARG A 198 20.61 2.97 -11.92
C ARG A 198 19.85 2.53 -13.19
N ALA A 199 19.19 1.37 -13.17
CA ALA A 199 18.41 0.84 -14.30
C ALA A 199 16.92 1.24 -14.30
N ALA A 200 16.49 2.12 -13.38
CA ALA A 200 15.08 2.44 -13.15
C ALA A 200 14.52 3.53 -14.06
N ALA A 201 15.34 4.51 -14.43
CA ALA A 201 14.86 5.76 -15.01
C ALA A 201 14.18 5.55 -16.37
N SER A 202 14.67 4.61 -17.18
CA SER A 202 14.05 4.28 -18.48
C SER A 202 12.65 3.68 -18.34
N ARG A 203 12.39 2.92 -17.27
CA ARG A 203 11.09 2.28 -17.04
C ARG A 203 10.00 3.27 -16.62
N LEU A 204 10.38 4.38 -16.00
CA LEU A 204 9.44 5.40 -15.53
C LEU A 204 9.09 6.45 -16.59
N ARG A 205 9.95 6.62 -17.59
CA ARG A 205 9.83 7.70 -18.58
C ARG A 205 8.55 7.55 -19.40
N GLY A 206 7.69 8.57 -19.38
CA GLY A 206 6.42 8.59 -20.10
C GLY A 206 5.35 7.67 -19.51
N GLY A 207 5.63 7.00 -18.39
CA GLY A 207 4.67 6.13 -17.71
C GLY A 207 3.78 6.90 -16.73
N THR A 208 2.54 6.42 -16.57
CA THR A 208 1.63 6.84 -15.50
C THR A 208 1.95 6.07 -14.23
N VAL A 209 2.12 6.77 -13.11
CA VAL A 209 2.56 6.19 -11.85
C VAL A 209 1.53 6.40 -10.74
N LEU A 210 1.21 5.31 -10.03
CA LEU A 210 0.58 5.34 -8.71
C LEU A 210 1.62 4.97 -7.65
N LEU A 211 1.77 5.83 -6.64
CA LEU A 211 2.64 5.56 -5.50
C LEU A 211 1.94 4.70 -4.46
N ILE A 212 2.61 3.70 -3.91
CA ILE A 212 2.04 2.84 -2.86
C ILE A 212 2.80 3.03 -1.57
N ASP A 213 2.10 3.30 -0.48
CA ASP A 213 2.66 3.31 0.88
C ASP A 213 1.70 2.57 1.82
N ASP A 214 2.14 2.24 3.03
CA ASP A 214 1.26 1.60 4.00
C ASP A 214 0.40 2.63 4.74
N VAL A 215 1.00 3.71 5.24
CA VAL A 215 0.34 4.72 6.07
C VAL A 215 0.76 6.11 5.65
N VAL A 216 -0.22 6.93 5.29
CA VAL A 216 -0.01 8.35 5.10
C VAL A 216 -0.27 9.11 6.41
N THR A 217 0.71 9.92 6.80
CA THR A 217 0.58 10.88 7.90
C THR A 217 0.59 12.30 7.36
N THR A 218 1.77 12.87 7.15
CA THR A 218 1.92 14.22 6.57
C THR A 218 2.04 14.21 5.04
N GLY A 219 2.22 13.03 4.44
CA GLY A 219 2.51 12.89 3.00
C GLY A 219 3.95 13.22 2.59
N ALA A 220 4.87 13.52 3.51
CA ALA A 220 6.24 13.89 3.17
C ALA A 220 6.99 12.81 2.37
N THR A 221 6.78 11.54 2.70
CA THR A 221 7.40 10.41 1.98
C THR A 221 6.84 10.29 0.56
N LEU A 222 5.53 10.45 0.38
CA LEU A 222 4.88 10.47 -0.93
C LEU A 222 5.38 11.63 -1.78
N ALA A 223 5.54 12.81 -1.17
CA ALA A 223 6.05 14.01 -1.84
C ALA A 223 7.44 13.78 -2.46
N GLU A 224 8.36 13.21 -1.66
CA GLU A 224 9.73 12.96 -2.09
C GLU A 224 9.80 11.83 -3.14
N THR A 225 9.04 10.74 -2.94
CA THR A 225 8.92 9.65 -3.91
C THR A 225 8.38 10.17 -5.24
N GLY A 226 7.31 10.97 -5.20
CA GLY A 226 6.73 11.60 -6.38
C GLY A 226 7.69 12.58 -7.06
N ARG A 227 8.48 13.36 -6.31
CA ARG A 227 9.53 14.24 -6.87
C ARG A 227 10.55 13.43 -7.68
N VAL A 228 11.00 12.30 -7.15
CA VAL A 228 11.97 11.43 -7.83
C VAL A 228 11.38 10.78 -9.08
N CYS A 229 10.12 10.32 -9.03
CA CYS A 229 9.44 9.77 -10.21
C CYS A 229 9.24 10.83 -11.30
N ARG A 230 8.80 12.04 -10.95
CA ARG A 230 8.67 13.16 -11.91
C ARG A 230 10.01 13.54 -12.53
N ALA A 231 11.08 13.59 -11.74
CA ALA A 231 12.43 13.85 -12.25
C ALA A 231 12.93 12.76 -13.22
N ALA A 232 12.36 11.55 -13.17
CA ALA A 232 12.60 10.48 -14.13
C ALA A 232 11.77 10.61 -15.42
N GLY A 233 10.84 11.56 -15.49
CA GLY A 233 9.93 11.77 -16.61
C GLY A 233 8.61 10.98 -16.52
N ALA A 234 8.20 10.53 -15.32
CA ALA A 234 6.90 9.91 -15.11
C ALA A 234 5.79 10.93 -14.82
N ALA A 235 4.57 10.62 -15.25
CA ALA A 235 3.36 11.32 -14.82
C ALA A 235 2.85 10.67 -13.52
N VAL A 236 3.03 11.32 -12.38
CA VAL A 236 2.54 10.79 -11.09
C VAL A 236 1.07 11.17 -10.92
N ALA A 237 0.18 10.21 -11.14
CA ALA A 237 -1.27 10.39 -11.09
C ALA A 237 -1.81 10.49 -9.66
N GLY A 238 -1.16 9.81 -8.70
CA GLY A 238 -1.70 9.71 -7.36
C GLY A 238 -0.90 8.82 -6.41
N ALA A 239 -1.45 8.62 -5.22
CA ALA A 239 -0.94 7.66 -4.25
C ALA A 239 -2.07 6.84 -3.61
N CYS A 240 -1.81 5.57 -3.31
CA CYS A 240 -2.71 4.68 -2.58
C CYS A 240 -2.04 4.21 -1.28
N THR A 241 -2.77 4.26 -0.17
CA THR A 241 -2.28 3.80 1.13
C THR A 241 -3.31 2.99 1.89
N LEU A 242 -2.89 2.03 2.72
CA LEU A 242 -3.83 1.25 3.53
C LEU A 242 -4.57 2.15 4.53
N ALA A 243 -3.81 3.01 5.21
CA ALA A 243 -4.34 3.81 6.30
C ALA A 243 -3.87 5.26 6.28
N TYR A 244 -4.67 6.13 6.89
CA TYR A 244 -4.41 7.56 6.97
C TYR A 244 -4.60 8.09 8.39
N ARG A 245 -3.73 9.01 8.84
CA ARG A 245 -3.90 9.68 10.13
C ARG A 245 -4.95 10.80 9.98
N GLN A 246 -6.07 10.68 10.70
CA GLN A 246 -7.02 11.78 10.83
C GLN A 246 -6.39 12.92 11.65
N GLU A 247 -6.41 14.14 11.12
CA GLU A 247 -6.07 15.33 11.90
C GLU A 247 -7.19 15.58 12.91
N ARG A 248 -6.84 15.81 14.19
CA ARG A 248 -7.84 16.20 15.20
C ARG A 248 -8.23 17.65 14.91
N GLY A 249 -9.52 17.98 15.02
CA GLY A 249 -10.12 19.23 14.54
C GLY A 249 -9.43 20.55 14.93
N SER A 250 -8.59 20.59 15.96
CA SER A 250 -7.82 21.78 16.35
C SER A 250 -6.63 22.12 15.44
N GLU A 251 -6.03 21.16 14.74
CA GLU A 251 -4.87 21.40 13.84
C GLU A 251 -5.32 21.85 12.44
N ALA A 252 -6.48 21.39 11.97
CA ALA A 252 -7.03 21.74 10.66
C ALA A 252 -7.39 23.24 10.53
N GLN A 253 -7.89 23.86 11.61
CA GLN A 253 -8.19 25.29 11.65
C GLN A 253 -6.94 26.19 11.63
N GLN A 254 -5.80 25.71 12.11
CA GLN A 254 -4.54 26.46 12.05
C GLN A 254 -3.85 26.35 10.68
N ALA A 255 -4.05 25.24 9.96
CA ALA A 255 -3.51 25.06 8.61
C ALA A 255 -4.24 25.91 7.56
N LEU A 256 -5.57 26.08 7.68
CA LEU A 256 -6.39 26.89 6.77
C LEU A 256 -6.16 28.41 6.90
N ALA A 257 -5.60 28.87 8.02
CA ALA A 257 -5.34 30.30 8.26
C ALA A 257 -4.01 30.81 7.65
N GLY A 258 -3.17 29.93 7.09
CA GLY A 258 -1.77 30.26 6.81
C GLY A 258 -1.26 30.17 5.37
N GLU A 259 -2.01 29.62 4.40
CA GLU A 259 -1.44 29.32 3.08
C GLU A 259 -2.40 29.76 1.94
N THR A 260 -2.26 31.01 1.47
CA THR A 260 -2.69 31.43 0.13
C THR A 260 -1.85 30.67 -0.91
N PHE A 261 -2.51 29.83 -1.70
CA PHE A 261 -1.91 29.12 -2.83
C PHE A 261 -1.69 30.10 -4.00
N PRO A 262 -0.46 30.29 -4.53
CA PRO A 262 -0.29 30.80 -5.88
C PRO A 262 -0.59 29.64 -6.84
N GLY A 263 -1.60 29.83 -7.68
CA GLY A 263 -1.92 28.92 -8.78
C GLY A 263 -0.82 28.92 -9.84
N GLU A 264 -0.64 27.77 -10.49
CA GLU A 264 -0.61 27.59 -11.95
C GLU A 264 -0.13 26.17 -12.28
N PHE A 265 -0.55 25.73 -13.47
CA PHE A 265 -0.67 24.37 -14.01
C PHE A 265 0.63 23.55 -14.08
#